data_AF-A0A7Y5LGB1-F1
#
_entry.id   AF-A0A7Y5LGB1-F1
#
_cell.length_a   1.000
_cell.length_b   1.000
_cell.length_c   1.000
_cell.angle_alpha   90.00
_cell.angle_beta   90.00
_cell.angle_gamma   90.00
#
_symmetry.space_group_name_H-M   'P 1'
#
loop_
_entity.id
_entity.type
_entity.pdbx_description
1 polymer ?
#
loop_
_entity_poly.entity_id
_entity_poly.type
_entity_poly.pdbx_seq_one_letter_code
_entity_poly.pdbx_strand_id
1 'polypeptide(L)'
;MIRQLIEQHRRLEVSLDALLAMLGPTPQARTELGSRFHDAASIALAHYDFEDRGLFDSLRSEMPAFVAKLEAQHDEVRELSQAVTELLRADVMGERERSDLLLLCRRFVAMAQHNIIEEERDFFPLVAIRNTSGWGA
;
A
#
# COMPACT_ATOMS: atom_id res chain seq x y z
N MET A 1 -1.08 -18.72 4.81
CA MET A 1 -0.38 -17.42 4.85
C MET A 1 -0.27 -16.80 3.45
N ILE A 2 0.60 -17.27 2.54
CA ILE A 2 0.76 -16.65 1.18
C ILE A 2 -0.56 -16.50 0.41
N ARG A 3 -1.43 -17.52 0.40
CA ARG A 3 -2.75 -17.43 -0.25
C ARG A 3 -3.61 -16.28 0.30
N GLN A 4 -3.52 -16.00 1.60
CA GLN A 4 -4.25 -14.89 2.23
C GLN A 4 -3.66 -13.54 1.83
N LEU A 5 -2.34 -13.43 1.70
CA LEU A 5 -1.67 -12.22 1.23
C LEU A 5 -2.05 -11.90 -0.22
N ILE A 6 -2.04 -12.90 -1.11
CA ILE A 6 -2.50 -12.74 -2.50
C ILE A 6 -3.96 -12.27 -2.54
N GLU A 7 -4.84 -12.85 -1.72
CA GLU A 7 -6.23 -12.41 -1.65
C GLU A 7 -6.36 -10.97 -1.13
N GLN A 8 -5.52 -10.54 -0.19
CA GLN A 8 -5.44 -9.14 0.24
C GLN A 8 -4.96 -8.23 -0.89
N HIS A 9 -3.94 -8.63 -1.65
CA HIS A 9 -3.45 -7.88 -2.81
C HIS A 9 -4.54 -7.70 -3.85
N ARG A 10 -5.30 -8.75 -4.19
CA ARG A 10 -6.39 -8.64 -5.17
C ARG A 10 -7.45 -7.62 -4.74
N ARG A 11 -7.79 -7.57 -3.46
CA ARG A 11 -8.72 -6.56 -2.93
C ARG A 11 -8.14 -5.16 -2.98
N LEU A 12 -6.86 -5.04 -2.65
CA LEU A 12 -6.15 -3.78 -2.71
C LEU A 12 -6.06 -3.26 -4.15
N GLU A 13 -5.63 -4.08 -5.11
CA GLU A 13 -5.60 -3.77 -6.55
C GLU A 13 -6.95 -3.25 -7.05
N VAL A 14 -8.05 -3.93 -6.74
CA VAL A 14 -9.40 -3.49 -7.13
C VAL A 14 -9.72 -2.09 -6.58
N SER A 15 -9.32 -1.81 -5.34
CA SER A 15 -9.53 -0.50 -4.72
C SER A 15 -8.63 0.58 -5.32
N LEU A 16 -7.36 0.24 -5.60
CA LEU A 16 -6.40 1.13 -6.25
C LEU A 16 -6.82 1.48 -7.68
N ASP A 17 -7.35 0.52 -8.45
CA ASP A 17 -7.87 0.76 -9.79
C ASP A 17 -9.08 1.68 -9.77
N ALA A 18 -9.99 1.48 -8.81
CA ALA A 18 -11.14 2.36 -8.61
C ALA A 18 -10.72 3.79 -8.25
N LEU A 19 -9.73 3.95 -7.38
CA LEU A 19 -9.14 5.25 -7.05
C LEU A 19 -8.45 5.86 -8.26
N LEU A 20 -7.65 5.10 -9.01
CA LEU A 20 -6.93 5.59 -10.18
C LEU A 20 -7.87 6.10 -11.28
N ALA A 21 -9.00 5.42 -11.50
CA ALA A 21 -10.04 5.89 -12.42
C ALA A 21 -10.59 7.27 -12.03
N MET A 22 -10.62 7.59 -10.73
CA MET A 22 -10.98 8.91 -10.22
C MET A 22 -9.85 9.94 -10.30
N LEU A 23 -8.63 9.59 -10.69
CA LEU A 23 -7.53 10.54 -10.85
C LEU A 23 -7.35 10.98 -12.31
N GLY A 24 -8.29 10.62 -13.17
CA GLY A 24 -8.36 11.01 -14.58
C GLY A 24 -8.62 12.52 -14.79
N PRO A 25 -8.73 12.97 -16.05
CA PRO A 25 -8.82 14.40 -16.39
C PRO A 25 -10.16 15.05 -16.02
N THR A 26 -11.19 14.27 -15.74
CA THR A 26 -12.50 14.77 -15.32
C THR A 26 -12.41 15.29 -13.89
N PRO A 27 -13.01 16.44 -13.52
CA PRO A 27 -13.08 16.86 -12.12
C PRO A 27 -14.03 15.97 -11.31
N GLN A 28 -13.57 15.39 -10.20
CA GLN A 28 -14.39 14.62 -9.27
C GLN A 28 -14.81 15.48 -8.07
N ALA A 29 -15.96 15.13 -7.48
CA ALA A 29 -16.34 15.69 -6.19
C ALA A 29 -15.30 15.30 -5.13
N ARG A 30 -14.78 16.28 -4.38
CA ARG A 30 -13.77 16.06 -3.33
C ARG A 30 -14.19 14.98 -2.33
N THR A 31 -15.47 14.96 -1.94
CA THR A 31 -16.01 13.96 -1.01
C THR A 31 -15.93 12.54 -1.57
N GLU A 32 -16.22 12.37 -2.87
CA GLU A 32 -16.17 11.07 -3.52
C GLU A 32 -14.73 10.56 -3.65
N LEU A 33 -13.81 11.45 -4.08
CA LEU A 33 -12.37 11.15 -4.11
C LEU A 33 -11.87 10.76 -2.72
N GLY A 34 -12.27 11.53 -1.70
CA GLY A 34 -11.90 11.25 -0.31
C GLY A 34 -12.40 9.90 0.19
N SER A 35 -13.64 9.51 -0.16
CA SER A 35 -14.17 8.19 0.20
C SER A 35 -13.39 7.07 -0.46
N ARG A 36 -13.12 7.15 -1.78
CA ARG A 36 -12.36 6.10 -2.48
C ARG A 36 -10.92 6.03 -2.00
N PHE A 37 -10.31 7.17 -1.71
CA PHE A 37 -9.00 7.22 -1.11
C PHE A 37 -8.99 6.51 0.25
N HIS A 38 -9.96 6.81 1.12
CA HIS A 38 -10.06 6.19 2.43
C HIS A 38 -10.24 4.68 2.36
N ASP A 39 -11.06 4.18 1.43
CA ASP A 39 -11.24 2.74 1.21
C ASP A 39 -9.91 2.06 0.83
N ALA A 40 -9.19 2.61 -0.16
CA ALA A 40 -7.91 2.09 -0.62
C ALA A 40 -6.83 2.14 0.48
N ALA A 41 -6.72 3.27 1.17
CA ALA A 41 -5.80 3.46 2.28
C ALA A 41 -6.07 2.47 3.42
N SER A 42 -7.33 2.27 3.78
CA SER A 42 -7.68 1.35 4.87
C SER A 42 -7.29 -0.09 4.55
N ILE A 43 -7.48 -0.53 3.30
CA ILE A 43 -7.08 -1.87 2.86
C ILE A 43 -5.55 -2.02 2.86
N ALA A 44 -4.84 -1.04 2.29
CA ALA A 44 -3.37 -1.05 2.22
C ALA A 44 -2.75 -1.11 3.62
N LEU A 45 -3.16 -0.21 4.51
CA LEU A 45 -2.60 -0.11 5.85
C LEU A 45 -2.90 -1.35 6.71
N ALA A 46 -4.11 -1.91 6.59
CA ALA A 46 -4.45 -3.15 7.29
C ALA A 46 -3.64 -4.35 6.78
N HIS A 47 -3.30 -4.37 5.50
CA HIS A 47 -2.44 -5.39 4.92
C HIS A 47 -0.98 -5.24 5.41
N TYR A 48 -0.42 -4.03 5.37
CA TYR A 48 0.95 -3.79 5.87
C TYR A 48 1.08 -4.09 7.37
N ASP A 49 0.09 -3.72 8.18
CA ASP A 49 0.10 -4.05 9.61
C ASP A 49 0.07 -5.56 9.87
N PHE A 50 -0.60 -6.32 9.00
CA PHE A 50 -0.63 -7.78 9.06
C PHE A 50 0.74 -8.39 8.70
N GLU A 51 1.42 -7.84 7.70
CA GLU A 51 2.75 -8.30 7.29
C GLU A 51 3.83 -7.93 8.31
N ASP A 52 3.88 -6.67 8.74
CA ASP A 52 4.89 -6.14 9.65
C ASP A 52 4.90 -6.90 10.99
N ARG A 53 3.72 -7.08 11.59
CA ARG A 53 3.57 -7.70 12.92
C ARG A 53 3.53 -9.22 12.92
N GLY A 54 3.37 -9.82 11.74
CA GLY A 54 3.22 -11.26 11.59
C GLY A 54 4.40 -11.87 10.85
N LEU A 55 4.49 -11.56 9.57
CA LEU A 55 5.42 -12.20 8.65
C LEU A 55 6.84 -11.67 8.84
N PHE A 56 7.03 -10.35 8.91
CA PHE A 56 8.35 -9.74 8.99
C PHE A 56 9.05 -10.05 10.31
N ASP A 57 8.32 -10.05 11.43
CA ASP A 57 8.87 -10.48 12.73
C ASP A 57 9.41 -11.92 12.70
N SER A 58 8.77 -12.81 11.94
CA SER A 58 9.24 -14.20 11.78
C SER A 58 10.46 -14.37 10.86
N LEU A 59 10.82 -13.33 10.10
CA LEU A 59 11.91 -13.33 9.11
C LEU A 59 13.08 -12.44 9.50
N ARG A 60 12.88 -11.54 10.46
CA ARG A 60 13.84 -10.49 10.82
C ARG A 60 15.20 -11.04 11.24
N SER A 61 15.25 -12.19 11.90
CA SER A 61 16.52 -12.82 12.30
C SER A 61 17.33 -13.37 11.12
N GLU A 62 16.65 -13.82 10.07
CA GLU A 62 17.28 -14.47 8.91
C GLU A 62 17.58 -13.45 7.81
N MET A 63 16.72 -12.44 7.63
CA MET A 63 16.77 -11.51 6.50
C MET A 63 16.54 -10.05 6.93
N PRO A 64 17.33 -9.50 7.86
CA PRO A 64 17.05 -8.20 8.48
C PRO A 64 17.06 -7.03 7.48
N ALA A 65 18.00 -7.01 6.54
CA ALA A 65 18.10 -5.95 5.54
C ALA A 65 16.94 -5.96 4.54
N PHE A 66 16.42 -7.16 4.23
CA PHE A 66 15.29 -7.32 3.33
C PHE A 66 13.99 -6.88 4.00
N VAL A 67 13.76 -7.31 5.26
CA VAL A 67 12.63 -6.85 6.08
C VAL A 67 12.65 -5.33 6.23
N ALA A 68 13.79 -4.74 6.58
CA ALA A 68 13.91 -3.28 6.73
C ALA A 68 13.60 -2.51 5.44
N LYS A 69 13.88 -3.11 4.27
CA LYS A 69 13.51 -2.51 2.98
C LYS A 69 12.00 -2.47 2.80
N LEU A 70 11.31 -3.60 3.03
CA LEU A 70 9.85 -3.67 2.87
C LEU A 70 9.13 -2.76 3.87
N GLU A 71 9.58 -2.74 5.13
CA GLU A 71 9.04 -1.82 6.15
C GLU A 71 9.18 -0.35 5.72
N ALA A 72 10.33 0.05 5.16
CA ALA A 72 10.52 1.40 4.65
C ALA A 72 9.57 1.73 3.49
N GLN A 73 9.26 0.76 2.63
CA GLN A 73 8.27 0.93 1.56
C GLN A 73 6.84 1.06 2.12
N HIS A 74 6.49 0.33 3.19
CA HIS A 74 5.21 0.47 3.89
C HIS A 74 5.09 1.85 4.55
N ASP A 75 6.17 2.33 5.18
CA ASP A 75 6.22 3.64 5.81
C ASP A 75 6.03 4.78 4.82
N GLU A 76 6.62 4.69 3.61
CA GLU A 76 6.36 5.69 2.56
C GLU A 76 4.86 5.75 2.19
N VAL A 77 4.18 4.61 2.08
CA VAL A 77 2.74 4.58 1.79
C VAL A 77 1.92 5.14 2.97
N ARG A 78 2.33 4.89 4.21
CA ARG A 78 1.73 5.48 5.42
C ARG A 78 1.84 7.00 5.43
N GLU A 79 3.02 7.54 5.13
CA GLU A 79 3.26 8.98 5.05
C GLU A 79 2.40 9.64 3.97
N LEU A 80 2.33 9.02 2.78
CA LEU A 80 1.46 9.49 1.69
C LEU A 80 -0.02 9.47 2.10
N SER A 81 -0.45 8.40 2.78
CA SER A 81 -1.81 8.28 3.32
C SER A 81 -2.16 9.40 4.29
N GLN A 82 -1.23 9.72 5.19
CA GLN A 82 -1.40 10.81 6.14
C GLN A 82 -1.48 12.16 5.40
N ALA A 83 -0.56 12.45 4.50
CA ALA A 83 -0.53 13.72 3.76
C ALA A 83 -1.82 13.96 2.94
N VAL A 84 -2.32 12.93 2.26
CA VAL A 84 -3.60 13.01 1.55
C VAL A 84 -4.76 13.25 2.53
N THR A 85 -4.79 12.53 3.64
CA THR A 85 -5.83 12.67 4.66
C THR A 85 -5.87 14.09 5.25
N GLU A 86 -4.71 14.68 5.49
CA GLU A 86 -4.59 16.07 5.96
C GLU A 86 -5.15 17.07 4.95
N LEU A 87 -4.80 16.94 3.67
CA LEU A 87 -5.38 17.78 2.61
C LEU A 87 -6.89 17.60 2.48
N LEU A 88 -7.39 16.36 2.61
CA LEU A 88 -8.81 16.06 2.57
C LEU A 88 -9.58 16.64 3.76
N ARG A 89 -8.93 16.97 4.88
CA ARG A 89 -9.56 17.61 6.05
C ARG A 89 -9.64 19.14 6.00
N ALA A 90 -8.89 19.80 5.10
CA ALA A 90 -8.87 21.26 5.04
C ALA A 90 -10.25 21.85 4.67
N ASP A 91 -10.76 22.85 5.39
CA ASP A 91 -12.10 23.42 5.10
C ASP A 91 -12.18 24.06 3.70
N VAL A 92 -11.09 24.68 3.25
CA VAL A 92 -10.97 25.32 1.94
C VAL A 92 -9.75 24.77 1.22
N MET A 93 -9.91 24.48 -0.07
CA MET A 93 -8.86 23.94 -0.93
C MET A 93 -8.73 24.82 -2.17
N GLY A 94 -7.58 25.45 -2.32
CA GLY A 94 -7.23 26.20 -3.52
C GLY A 94 -6.81 25.28 -4.67
N GLU A 95 -6.48 25.86 -5.81
CA GLU A 95 -6.07 25.12 -7.00
C GLU A 95 -4.76 24.34 -6.79
N ARG A 96 -3.83 24.94 -6.02
CA ARG A 96 -2.57 24.30 -5.68
C ARG A 96 -2.79 23.07 -4.80
N GLU A 97 -3.57 23.22 -3.73
CA GLU A 97 -3.86 22.12 -2.81
C GLU A 97 -4.63 20.99 -3.51
N ARG A 98 -5.50 21.33 -4.48
CA ARG A 98 -6.17 20.33 -5.34
C ARG A 98 -5.16 19.59 -6.21
N SER A 99 -4.21 20.30 -6.81
CA SER A 99 -3.16 19.70 -7.63
C SER A 99 -2.27 18.77 -6.80
N ASP A 100 -1.88 19.22 -5.60
CA ASP A 100 -1.07 18.46 -4.65
C ASP A 100 -1.83 17.21 -4.17
N LEU A 101 -3.12 17.33 -3.87
CA LEU A 101 -3.98 16.19 -3.51
C LEU A 101 -3.96 15.12 -4.62
N LEU A 102 -4.21 15.52 -5.86
CA LEU A 102 -4.23 14.57 -6.99
C LEU A 102 -2.85 13.93 -7.22
N LEU A 103 -1.77 14.70 -7.07
CA LEU A 103 -0.40 14.19 -7.18
C LEU A 103 -0.11 13.16 -6.09
N LEU A 104 -0.45 13.46 -4.84
CA LEU A 104 -0.22 12.57 -3.71
C LEU A 104 -1.06 11.29 -3.82
N CYS A 105 -2.33 11.38 -4.25
CA CYS A 105 -3.14 10.20 -4.53
C CYS A 105 -2.52 9.31 -5.62
N ARG A 106 -1.99 9.91 -6.70
CA ARG A 106 -1.30 9.14 -7.76
C ARG A 106 -0.04 8.47 -7.24
N ARG A 107 0.73 9.17 -6.42
CA ARG A 107 1.94 8.60 -5.79
C ARG A 107 1.60 7.48 -4.83
N PHE A 108 0.56 7.63 -4.01
CA PHE A 108 0.04 6.57 -3.15
C PHE A 108 -0.31 5.32 -3.97
N VAL A 109 -1.07 5.46 -5.06
CA VAL A 109 -1.42 4.33 -5.93
C VAL A 109 -0.18 3.67 -6.51
N ALA A 110 0.75 4.45 -7.07
CA ALA A 110 1.97 3.92 -7.67
C ALA A 110 2.83 3.15 -6.66
N MET A 111 3.00 3.68 -5.45
CA MET A 111 3.78 3.02 -4.41
C MET A 111 3.11 1.75 -3.90
N ALA A 112 1.81 1.78 -3.65
CA ALA A 112 1.08 0.58 -3.22
C ALA A 112 1.11 -0.53 -4.29
N GLN A 113 0.96 -0.17 -5.58
CA GLN A 113 1.11 -1.13 -6.70
C GLN A 113 2.54 -1.66 -6.81
N HIS A 114 3.54 -0.80 -6.61
CA HIS A 114 4.94 -1.21 -6.62
C HIS A 114 5.23 -2.27 -5.54
N ASN A 115 4.75 -2.05 -4.32
CA ASN A 115 4.92 -2.98 -3.20
C ASN A 115 4.30 -4.35 -3.53
N ILE A 116 3.05 -4.38 -4.00
CA ILE A 116 2.36 -5.62 -4.43
C ILE A 116 3.19 -6.39 -5.47
N ILE A 117 3.68 -5.69 -6.50
CA ILE A 117 4.45 -6.32 -7.58
C ILE A 117 5.77 -6.87 -7.04
N GLU A 118 6.47 -6.10 -6.22
CA GLU A 118 7.74 -6.53 -5.64
C GLU A 118 7.54 -7.72 -4.70
N GLU A 119 6.52 -7.69 -3.85
CA GLU A 119 6.21 -8.78 -2.93
C GLU A 119 5.82 -10.07 -3.66
N GLU A 120 4.91 -10.00 -4.63
CA GLU A 120 4.50 -11.19 -5.38
C GLU A 120 5.64 -11.76 -6.23
N ARG A 121 6.49 -10.90 -6.80
CA ARG A 121 7.60 -11.33 -7.68
C ARG A 121 8.80 -11.84 -6.90
N ASP A 122 9.20 -11.13 -5.86
CA ASP A 122 10.48 -11.35 -5.19
C ASP A 122 10.30 -11.97 -3.80
N PHE A 123 9.31 -11.50 -3.03
CA PHE A 123 9.18 -11.90 -1.63
C PHE A 123 8.46 -13.25 -1.44
N PHE A 124 7.27 -13.39 -1.99
CA PHE A 124 6.46 -14.61 -1.80
C PHE A 124 7.16 -15.88 -2.28
N PRO A 125 7.91 -15.87 -3.40
CA PRO A 125 8.73 -17.03 -3.79
C PRO A 125 9.80 -17.38 -2.76
N LEU A 126 10.48 -16.41 -2.16
CA LEU A 126 11.49 -16.65 -1.13
C LEU A 126 10.86 -17.31 0.12
N VAL A 127 9.71 -16.80 0.56
CA VAL A 127 8.96 -17.39 1.68
C VAL A 127 8.45 -18.80 1.34
N ALA A 128 8.00 -19.03 0.10
CA ALA A 128 7.55 -20.34 -0.35
C ALA A 128 8.68 -21.37 -0.37
N ILE A 129 9.85 -21.00 -0.91
CA ILE A 129 11.05 -21.85 -0.93
C ILE A 129 11.49 -22.18 0.50
N ARG A 130 11.52 -21.20 1.41
CA ARG A 130 11.81 -21.45 2.83
C ARG A 130 10.90 -22.53 3.42
N ASN A 131 9.59 -22.42 3.19
CA ASN A 131 8.61 -23.35 3.72
C ASN A 131 8.69 -24.77 3.13
N THR A 132 9.24 -24.93 1.92
CA THR A 132 9.44 -26.26 1.30
C THR A 132 10.81 -26.85 1.54
N SER A 133 11.83 -26.02 1.81
CA SER A 133 13.23 -26.45 1.88
C SER A 133 13.67 -26.91 3.26
N GLY A 134 12.87 -26.71 4.31
CA GLY A 134 13.14 -27.26 5.64
C GLY A 134 14.58 -27.05 6.12
N TRP A 135 15.17 -25.86 5.93
CA TRP A 135 16.46 -25.56 6.56
C TRP A 135 16.21 -25.29 8.03
N GLY A 136 16.20 -26.37 8.81
CA GLY A 136 15.90 -26.36 10.24
C GLY A 136 15.84 -27.77 10.84
N ALA A 137 16.95 -28.52 10.77
CA ALA A 137 17.41 -29.45 11.79
C ALA A 137 18.95 -29.46 11.77
#